data_AF-A0A955TPF8-F1
#
_entry.id   AF-A0A955TPF8-F1
#
_cell.length_a   1.000
_cell.length_b   1.000
_cell.length_c   1.000
_cell.angle_alpha   90.00
_cell.angle_beta   90.00
_cell.angle_gamma   90.00
#
_symmetry.space_group_name_H-M   'P 1'
#
loop_
_entity.id
_entity.type
_entity.pdbx_description
1 polymer ?
#
loop_
_entity_poly.entity_id
_entity_poly.type
_entity_poly.pdbx_seq_one_letter_code
_entity_poly.pdbx_strand_id
1 'polypeptide(L)'
;MKWSAFLALLLFPVMAWAGGATQAMSVEYRDIPGIGSRNIVWVVAQQHLLLAGFVLGVPIFAWVCELVGWKTKEARYDKLAKEFTKLLTSAYATTALFGGILLFLLIGLYPKLMAYLTDMFFPSFLVYCLLFLAETATLYMYWYGWDYMQGNKKAFHLFLGFLLNLFAIGIMIVPNSWATFQASPVVVADGTAWERAWAAMQNPTWWPVNIHRLIANVVLGGFIVGAYAGVRYLLAVSREEREHYDWMGYVGNFIGVFGM
;
A
#
# COMPACT_ATOMS: atom_id res chain seq x y z
N MET A 1 4.57 30.88 -31.75
CA MET A 1 5.75 31.17 -30.90
C MET A 1 5.25 31.81 -29.61
N LYS A 2 5.36 31.15 -28.45
CA LYS A 2 5.28 31.71 -27.06
C LYS A 2 4.89 30.70 -25.94
N TRP A 3 4.90 29.39 -26.18
CA TRP A 3 4.87 28.42 -25.06
C TRP A 3 6.24 28.26 -24.39
N SER A 4 7.32 28.45 -25.13
CA SER A 4 8.70 28.43 -24.63
C SER A 4 9.02 29.56 -23.64
N ALA A 5 8.43 30.74 -23.83
CA ALA A 5 8.62 31.88 -22.94
C ALA A 5 7.91 31.67 -21.57
N PHE A 6 6.77 30.99 -21.56
CA PHE A 6 6.01 30.72 -20.34
C PHE A 6 6.67 29.62 -19.48
N LEU A 7 7.21 28.58 -20.13
CA LEU A 7 8.02 27.55 -19.45
C LEU A 7 9.33 28.12 -18.90
N ALA A 8 9.97 29.06 -19.61
CA ALA A 8 11.17 29.74 -19.10
C ALA A 8 10.85 30.58 -17.85
N LEU A 9 9.73 31.28 -17.81
CA LEU A 9 9.29 32.06 -16.64
C LEU A 9 8.95 31.22 -15.41
N LEU A 10 8.52 29.97 -15.59
CA LEU A 10 8.26 29.03 -14.49
C LEU A 10 9.54 28.34 -13.97
N LEU A 11 10.57 28.17 -14.81
CA LEU A 11 11.81 27.48 -14.45
C LEU A 11 12.88 28.41 -13.86
N PHE A 12 12.86 29.70 -14.22
CA PHE A 12 13.85 30.67 -13.73
C PHE A 12 13.84 30.91 -12.20
N PRO A 13 12.68 30.96 -11.50
CA PRO A 13 12.67 31.13 -10.05
C PRO A 13 13.25 29.90 -9.32
N VAL A 14 13.08 28.70 -9.88
CA VAL A 14 13.58 27.45 -9.30
C VAL A 14 15.11 27.39 -9.36
N MET A 15 15.71 27.89 -10.44
CA MET A 15 17.17 27.94 -10.62
C MET A 15 17.82 29.06 -9.80
N ALA A 16 17.12 30.19 -9.60
CA ALA A 16 17.65 31.31 -8.81
C ALA A 16 17.72 31.00 -7.29
N TRP A 17 16.82 30.15 -6.79
CA TRP A 17 16.84 29.68 -5.40
C TRP A 17 17.75 28.47 -5.16
N ALA A 18 18.36 27.90 -6.21
CA ALA A 18 19.32 26.81 -6.11
C ALA A 18 20.76 27.28 -5.84
N GLY A 19 21.05 28.59 -5.99
CA GLY A 19 22.39 29.17 -5.88
C GLY A 19 22.91 29.42 -4.46
N GLY A 20 22.17 29.01 -3.43
CA GLY A 20 22.51 29.25 -2.02
C GLY A 20 22.79 28.00 -1.20
N ALA A 21 23.00 26.83 -1.82
CA ALA A 21 23.39 25.63 -1.10
C ALA A 21 24.87 25.69 -0.72
N THR A 22 25.14 26.23 0.47
CA THR A 22 26.37 25.99 1.23
C THR A 22 26.81 24.54 1.08
N GLN A 23 28.09 24.37 0.72
CA GLN A 23 28.84 23.13 0.57
C GLN A 23 28.12 21.93 1.20
N ALA A 24 27.28 21.26 0.39
CA ALA A 24 26.52 20.11 0.85
C ALA A 24 27.54 19.10 1.36
N MET A 25 27.38 18.67 2.61
CA MET A 25 28.10 17.51 3.16
C MET A 25 28.16 16.45 2.06
N SER A 26 29.33 15.85 1.81
CA SER A 26 29.50 14.86 0.76
C SER A 26 28.49 13.72 0.97
N VAL A 27 27.33 13.80 0.32
CA VAL A 27 26.27 12.81 0.51
C VAL A 27 26.66 11.63 -0.36
N GLU A 28 27.13 10.55 0.26
CA GLU A 28 27.44 9.29 -0.41
C GLU A 28 26.15 8.57 -0.81
N TYR A 29 25.44 9.10 -1.80
CA TYR A 29 24.48 8.36 -2.63
C TYR A 29 24.93 8.44 -4.08
N ARG A 30 24.60 7.42 -4.87
CA ARG A 30 24.93 7.40 -6.30
C ARG A 30 23.88 8.22 -7.01
N ASP A 31 24.30 9.27 -7.72
CA ASP A 31 23.36 10.12 -8.47
C ASP A 31 23.19 9.64 -9.92
N ILE A 32 22.01 9.88 -10.49
CA ILE A 32 21.71 9.59 -11.89
C ILE A 32 21.72 10.90 -12.67
N PRO A 33 22.66 11.09 -13.63
CA PRO A 33 22.74 12.32 -14.41
C PRO A 33 21.41 12.70 -15.06
N GLY A 34 21.02 13.97 -14.95
CA GLY A 34 19.86 14.56 -15.62
C GLY A 34 18.53 14.46 -14.87
N ILE A 35 18.28 13.37 -14.13
CA ILE A 35 17.00 13.18 -13.40
C ILE A 35 17.18 13.33 -11.88
N GLY A 36 18.30 12.86 -11.34
CA GLY A 36 18.56 12.81 -9.91
C GLY A 36 17.97 11.57 -9.23
N SER A 37 18.77 10.88 -8.43
CA SER A 37 18.38 9.63 -7.76
C SER A 37 17.20 9.79 -6.81
N ARG A 38 17.07 10.95 -6.17
CA ARG A 38 15.93 11.30 -5.31
C ARG A 38 14.60 11.29 -6.07
N ASN A 39 14.57 11.85 -7.27
CA ASN A 39 13.34 11.98 -8.05
C ASN A 39 12.86 10.61 -8.54
N ILE A 40 13.79 9.75 -8.99
CA ILE A 40 13.47 8.39 -9.43
C ILE A 40 12.91 7.57 -8.25
N VAL A 41 13.57 7.61 -7.09
CA VAL A 41 13.07 6.91 -5.89
C VAL A 41 11.70 7.45 -5.49
N TRP A 42 11.49 8.77 -5.52
CA TRP A 42 10.19 9.36 -5.19
C TRP A 42 9.07 8.88 -6.12
N VAL A 43 9.28 8.89 -7.44
CA VAL A 43 8.27 8.43 -8.41
C VAL A 43 7.91 6.95 -8.14
N VAL A 44 8.91 6.08 -8.02
CA VAL A 44 8.69 4.64 -7.82
C VAL A 44 8.04 4.37 -6.45
N ALA A 45 8.51 5.03 -5.39
CA ALA A 45 7.93 4.90 -4.06
C ALA A 45 6.47 5.36 -4.03
N GLN A 46 6.14 6.45 -4.74
CA GLN A 46 4.77 6.95 -4.81
C GLN A 46 3.84 5.95 -5.52
N GLN A 47 4.27 5.36 -6.63
CA GLN A 47 3.48 4.32 -7.32
C GLN A 47 3.30 3.09 -6.42
N HIS A 48 4.37 2.64 -5.77
CA HIS A 48 4.30 1.53 -4.83
C HIS A 48 3.31 1.82 -3.68
N LEU A 49 3.36 3.00 -3.07
CA LEU A 49 2.49 3.38 -1.94
C LEU A 49 1.01 3.47 -2.34
N LEU A 50 0.69 4.07 -3.49
CA LEU A 50 -0.69 4.16 -3.97
C LEU A 50 -1.29 2.77 -4.24
N LEU A 51 -0.52 1.90 -4.89
CA LEU A 51 -0.95 0.52 -5.15
C LEU A 51 -1.02 -0.30 -3.86
N ALA A 52 -0.08 -0.12 -2.92
CA ALA A 52 -0.09 -0.77 -1.62
C ALA A 52 -1.32 -0.35 -0.80
N GLY A 53 -1.70 0.93 -0.81
CA GLY A 53 -2.90 1.38 -0.13
C GLY A 53 -4.17 0.72 -0.66
N PHE A 54 -4.27 0.54 -1.98
CA PHE A 54 -5.36 -0.21 -2.62
C PHE A 54 -5.37 -1.69 -2.20
N VAL A 55 -4.20 -2.34 -2.26
CA VAL A 55 -4.04 -3.76 -1.88
C VAL A 55 -4.31 -3.99 -0.39
N LEU A 56 -4.11 -3.01 0.49
CA LEU A 56 -4.44 -3.12 1.91
C LEU A 56 -5.91 -2.81 2.22
N GLY A 57 -6.52 -1.85 1.52
CA GLY A 57 -7.89 -1.41 1.80
C GLY A 57 -8.97 -2.34 1.24
N VAL A 58 -8.81 -2.80 0.00
CA VAL A 58 -9.84 -3.60 -0.69
C VAL A 58 -10.09 -5.00 -0.10
N PRO A 59 -9.09 -5.75 0.41
CA PRO A 59 -9.35 -7.04 1.05
C PRO A 59 -10.18 -6.93 2.33
N ILE A 60 -10.05 -5.82 3.06
CA ILE A 60 -10.88 -5.55 4.26
C ILE A 60 -12.33 -5.47 3.81
N PHE A 61 -12.60 -4.70 2.77
CA PHE A 61 -13.93 -4.54 2.22
C PHE A 61 -14.50 -5.85 1.65
N ALA A 62 -13.71 -6.56 0.85
CA ALA A 62 -14.11 -7.85 0.28
C ALA A 62 -14.48 -8.85 1.39
N TRP A 63 -13.67 -8.94 2.45
CA TRP A 63 -13.93 -9.83 3.57
C TRP A 63 -15.19 -9.43 4.36
N VAL A 64 -15.40 -8.14 4.61
CA VAL A 64 -16.63 -7.65 5.28
C VAL A 64 -17.87 -7.94 4.43
N CYS A 65 -17.83 -7.69 3.13
CA CYS A 65 -18.92 -8.04 2.21
C CYS A 65 -19.20 -9.53 2.21
N GLU A 66 -18.17 -10.37 2.18
CA GLU A 66 -18.33 -11.82 2.23
C GLU A 66 -19.00 -12.26 3.55
N LEU A 67 -18.56 -11.70 4.68
CA LEU A 67 -19.12 -11.98 6.00
C LEU A 67 -20.60 -11.57 6.09
N VAL A 68 -20.95 -10.39 5.56
CA VAL A 68 -22.33 -9.91 5.49
C VAL A 68 -23.16 -10.84 4.61
N GLY A 69 -22.70 -11.15 3.39
CA GLY A 69 -23.39 -12.07 2.47
C GLY A 69 -23.61 -13.46 3.07
N TRP A 70 -22.65 -13.97 3.83
CA TRP A 70 -22.78 -15.26 4.51
C TRP A 70 -23.83 -15.24 5.64
N LYS A 71 -23.94 -14.13 6.38
CA LYS A 71 -24.90 -13.96 7.48
C LYS A 71 -26.30 -13.63 6.97
N THR A 72 -26.44 -12.71 6.02
CA THR A 72 -27.74 -12.25 5.49
C THR A 72 -28.31 -13.17 4.42
N LYS A 73 -27.50 -14.09 3.88
CA LYS A 73 -27.84 -14.96 2.73
C LYS A 73 -28.17 -14.20 1.45
N GLU A 74 -27.73 -12.95 1.35
CA GLU A 74 -27.90 -12.14 0.16
C GLU A 74 -26.74 -12.31 -0.82
N ALA A 75 -27.01 -12.94 -1.96
CA ALA A 75 -26.01 -13.27 -2.97
C ALA A 75 -25.27 -12.05 -3.56
N ARG A 76 -25.88 -10.86 -3.54
CA ARG A 76 -25.27 -9.62 -4.06
C ARG A 76 -23.96 -9.26 -3.36
N TYR A 77 -23.87 -9.47 -2.04
CA TYR A 77 -22.67 -9.17 -1.26
C TYR A 77 -21.53 -10.16 -1.54
N ASP A 78 -21.85 -11.44 -1.73
CA ASP A 78 -20.85 -12.46 -2.07
C ASP A 78 -20.31 -12.24 -3.49
N LYS A 79 -21.20 -11.94 -4.45
CA LYS A 79 -20.81 -11.57 -5.81
C LYS A 79 -19.89 -10.34 -5.81
N LEU A 80 -20.26 -9.33 -5.05
CA LEU A 80 -19.47 -8.11 -4.89
C LEU A 80 -18.06 -8.41 -4.33
N ALA A 81 -17.99 -9.20 -3.25
CA ALA A 81 -16.73 -9.58 -2.62
C ALA A 81 -15.82 -10.37 -3.59
N LYS A 82 -16.40 -11.26 -4.40
CA LYS A 82 -15.68 -12.01 -5.43
C LYS A 82 -15.11 -11.09 -6.52
N GLU A 83 -15.89 -10.11 -6.97
CA GLU A 83 -15.46 -9.12 -7.96
C GLU A 83 -14.24 -8.33 -7.47
N PHE A 84 -14.21 -7.90 -6.21
CA PHE A 84 -13.03 -7.23 -5.65
C PHE A 84 -11.83 -8.14 -5.51
N THR A 85 -12.04 -9.37 -5.06
CA THR A 85 -10.96 -10.33 -4.88
C THR A 85 -10.27 -10.67 -6.20
N LYS A 86 -11.02 -10.66 -7.31
CA LYS A 86 -10.44 -10.78 -8.66
C LYS A 86 -9.41 -9.69 -8.96
N LEU A 87 -9.75 -8.44 -8.65
CA LEU A 87 -8.90 -7.28 -8.92
C LEU A 87 -7.64 -7.27 -8.04
N LEU A 88 -7.75 -7.81 -6.81
CA LEU A 88 -6.66 -7.87 -5.85
C LEU A 88 -5.45 -8.64 -6.38
N THR A 89 -5.64 -9.76 -7.07
CA THR A 89 -4.51 -10.57 -7.55
C THR A 89 -3.59 -9.81 -8.53
N SER A 90 -4.18 -9.06 -9.46
CA SER A 90 -3.43 -8.25 -10.42
C SER A 90 -2.75 -7.07 -9.72
N ALA A 91 -3.48 -6.35 -8.86
CA ALA A 91 -2.93 -5.20 -8.15
C ALA A 91 -1.81 -5.61 -7.17
N TYR A 92 -1.94 -6.76 -6.51
CA TYR A 92 -0.92 -7.32 -5.64
C TYR A 92 0.39 -7.56 -6.40
N ALA A 93 0.32 -8.25 -7.54
CA ALA A 93 1.50 -8.52 -8.37
C ALA A 93 2.17 -7.22 -8.85
N THR A 94 1.39 -6.23 -9.29
CA THR A 94 1.93 -4.92 -9.68
C THR A 94 2.56 -4.19 -8.49
N THR A 95 1.94 -4.22 -7.31
CA THR A 95 2.49 -3.62 -6.08
C THR A 95 3.81 -4.24 -5.70
N ALA A 96 3.90 -5.58 -5.73
CA ALA A 96 5.10 -6.35 -5.44
C ALA A 96 6.23 -6.03 -6.44
N LEU A 97 5.91 -5.89 -7.73
CA LEU A 97 6.87 -5.47 -8.76
C LEU A 97 7.46 -4.09 -8.44
N PHE A 98 6.62 -3.09 -8.16
CA PHE A 98 7.10 -1.75 -7.81
C PHE A 98 7.87 -1.73 -6.47
N GLY A 99 7.49 -2.57 -5.52
CA GLY A 99 8.23 -2.75 -4.25
C GLY A 99 9.61 -3.36 -4.47
N GLY A 100 9.72 -4.37 -5.33
CA GLY A 100 10.99 -4.96 -5.74
C GLY A 100 11.88 -3.96 -6.46
N ILE A 101 11.33 -3.19 -7.41
CA ILE A 101 12.06 -2.12 -8.10
C ILE A 101 12.56 -1.08 -7.09
N LEU A 102 11.71 -0.65 -6.15
CA LEU A 102 12.08 0.30 -5.09
C LEU A 102 13.24 -0.25 -4.25
N LEU A 103 13.19 -1.52 -3.84
CA LEU A 103 14.26 -2.15 -3.08
C LEU A 103 15.59 -2.14 -3.85
N PHE A 104 15.59 -2.54 -5.12
CA PHE A 104 16.80 -2.52 -5.95
C PHE A 104 17.35 -1.11 -6.15
N LEU A 105 16.48 -0.12 -6.33
CA LEU A 105 16.89 1.29 -6.42
C LEU A 105 17.51 1.79 -5.12
N LEU A 106 16.95 1.44 -3.95
CA LEU A 106 17.50 1.84 -2.66
C LEU A 106 18.86 1.18 -2.40
N ILE A 107 19.02 -0.11 -2.72
CA ILE A 107 20.32 -0.80 -2.61
C ILE A 107 21.34 -0.19 -3.57
N GLY A 108 20.94 0.10 -4.81
CA GLY A 108 21.83 0.61 -5.85
C GLY A 108 22.24 2.07 -5.64
N LEU A 109 21.30 2.94 -5.26
CA LEU A 109 21.48 4.39 -5.19
C LEU A 109 21.80 4.88 -3.78
N TYR A 110 21.29 4.21 -2.73
CA TYR A 110 21.46 4.61 -1.33
C TYR A 110 22.08 3.48 -0.47
N PRO A 111 23.28 2.99 -0.82
CA PRO A 111 23.88 1.81 -0.16
C PRO A 111 24.15 2.03 1.33
N LYS A 112 24.55 3.24 1.76
CA LYS A 112 24.77 3.56 3.17
C LYS A 112 23.49 3.49 3.99
N LEU A 113 22.39 4.03 3.44
CA LEU A 113 21.07 3.97 4.09
C LEU A 113 20.65 2.51 4.26
N MET A 114 20.78 1.70 3.21
CA MET A 114 20.39 0.29 3.26
C MET A 114 21.26 -0.52 4.22
N ALA A 115 22.57 -0.25 4.27
CA ALA A 115 23.46 -0.90 5.22
C ALA A 115 23.07 -0.57 6.67
N TYR A 116 22.79 0.70 6.96
CA TYR A 116 22.36 1.14 8.28
C TYR A 116 21.01 0.57 8.70
N LEU A 117 20.00 0.63 7.81
CA LEU A 117 18.69 0.06 8.09
C LEU A 117 18.76 -1.46 8.25
N THR A 118 19.53 -2.15 7.42
CA THR A 118 19.66 -3.62 7.53
C THR A 118 20.34 -4.01 8.84
N ASP A 119 21.40 -3.31 9.26
CA ASP A 119 22.06 -3.59 10.55
C ASP A 119 21.10 -3.38 11.74
N MET A 120 20.36 -2.27 11.75
CA MET A 120 19.45 -1.94 12.84
C MET A 120 18.20 -2.83 12.89
N PHE A 121 17.64 -3.16 11.72
CA PHE A 121 16.31 -3.76 11.59
C PHE A 121 16.33 -5.20 11.07
N PHE A 122 17.48 -5.86 10.99
CA PHE A 122 17.62 -7.21 10.43
C PHE A 122 16.52 -8.20 10.85
N PRO A 123 16.16 -8.33 12.16
CA PRO A 123 15.10 -9.25 12.56
C PRO A 123 13.74 -8.89 11.98
N SER A 124 13.42 -7.60 11.87
CA SER A 124 12.15 -7.14 11.30
C SER A 124 12.09 -7.35 9.78
N PHE A 125 13.22 -7.33 9.07
CA PHE A 125 13.27 -7.73 7.65
C PHE A 125 12.87 -9.20 7.47
N LEU A 126 13.33 -10.10 8.37
CA LEU A 126 12.92 -11.50 8.34
C LEU A 126 11.42 -11.66 8.59
N VAL A 127 10.89 -10.95 9.59
CA VAL A 127 9.45 -10.92 9.88
C VAL A 127 8.68 -10.42 8.66
N TYR A 128 9.14 -9.36 8.02
CA TYR A 128 8.52 -8.81 6.80
C TYR A 128 8.49 -9.85 5.66
N CYS A 129 9.60 -10.56 5.41
CA CYS A 129 9.65 -11.63 4.41
C CYS A 129 8.66 -12.76 4.71
N LEU A 130 8.57 -13.20 5.97
CA LEU A 130 7.64 -14.25 6.39
C LEU A 130 6.18 -13.80 6.23
N LEU A 131 5.87 -12.57 6.64
CA LEU A 131 4.54 -11.99 6.47
C LEU A 131 4.17 -11.91 4.99
N PHE A 132 5.08 -11.47 4.12
CA PHE A 132 4.84 -11.37 2.68
C PHE A 132 4.55 -12.75 2.04
N LEU A 133 5.28 -13.79 2.45
CA LEU A 133 5.01 -15.17 2.00
C LEU A 133 3.64 -15.67 2.50
N ALA A 134 3.32 -15.41 3.77
CA ALA A 134 2.04 -15.80 4.36
C ALA A 134 0.86 -15.06 3.71
N GLU A 135 0.98 -13.76 3.49
CA GLU A 135 0.00 -12.95 2.76
C GLU A 135 -0.20 -13.49 1.34
N THR A 136 0.89 -13.71 0.60
CA THR A 136 0.82 -14.27 -0.77
C THR A 136 0.08 -15.61 -0.78
N ALA A 137 0.45 -16.54 0.12
CA ALA A 137 -0.19 -17.84 0.21
C ALA A 137 -1.69 -17.72 0.53
N THR A 138 -2.05 -16.90 1.53
CA THR A 138 -3.45 -16.69 1.90
C THR A 138 -4.26 -16.01 0.81
N LEU A 139 -3.71 -15.00 0.13
CA LEU A 139 -4.36 -14.32 -0.99
C LEU A 139 -4.73 -15.31 -2.10
N TYR A 140 -3.78 -16.15 -2.52
CA TYR A 140 -4.03 -17.11 -3.59
C TYR A 140 -4.98 -18.23 -3.15
N MET A 141 -4.89 -18.71 -1.91
CA MET A 141 -5.86 -19.67 -1.37
C MET A 141 -7.27 -19.09 -1.30
N TYR A 142 -7.39 -17.83 -0.87
CA TYR A 142 -8.65 -17.11 -0.80
C TYR A 142 -9.26 -16.89 -2.20
N TRP A 143 -8.48 -16.38 -3.16
CA TRP A 143 -8.98 -16.16 -4.51
C TRP A 143 -9.33 -17.46 -5.25
N TYR A 144 -8.37 -18.38 -5.39
CA TYR A 144 -8.59 -19.59 -6.19
C TYR A 144 -9.49 -20.60 -5.49
N GLY A 145 -9.56 -20.56 -4.17
CA GLY A 145 -10.44 -21.41 -3.40
C GLY A 145 -11.88 -20.91 -3.28
N TRP A 146 -12.22 -19.76 -3.87
CA TRP A 146 -13.55 -19.13 -3.75
C TRP A 146 -14.68 -20.11 -4.03
N ASP A 147 -14.69 -20.74 -5.20
CA ASP A 147 -15.79 -21.64 -5.59
C ASP A 147 -15.72 -23.00 -4.89
N TYR A 148 -14.52 -23.47 -4.56
CA TYR A 148 -14.30 -24.76 -3.89
C TYR A 148 -14.70 -24.75 -2.41
N MET A 149 -14.56 -23.60 -1.74
CA MET A 149 -14.80 -23.46 -0.30
C MET A 149 -16.20 -22.92 0.03
N GLN A 150 -17.15 -23.00 -0.89
CA GLN A 150 -18.56 -22.68 -0.60
C GLN A 150 -19.24 -23.76 0.25
N GLY A 151 -20.42 -23.44 0.80
CA GLY A 151 -21.18 -24.36 1.64
C GLY A 151 -20.49 -24.65 2.98
N ASN A 152 -20.20 -25.93 3.26
CA ASN A 152 -19.65 -26.37 4.55
C ASN A 152 -18.24 -25.83 4.84
N LYS A 153 -17.50 -25.41 3.80
CA LYS A 153 -16.14 -24.87 3.93
C LYS A 153 -16.10 -23.33 4.02
N LYS A 154 -17.25 -22.66 4.00
CA LYS A 154 -17.35 -21.19 3.96
C LYS A 154 -16.69 -20.52 5.15
N ALA A 155 -16.77 -21.13 6.34
CA ALA A 155 -16.10 -20.62 7.53
C ALA A 155 -14.57 -20.60 7.37
N PHE A 156 -14.00 -21.60 6.70
CA PHE A 156 -12.56 -21.63 6.42
C PHE A 156 -12.17 -20.59 5.37
N HIS A 157 -13.01 -20.37 4.34
CA HIS A 157 -12.79 -19.28 3.38
C HIS A 157 -12.77 -17.91 4.05
N LEU A 158 -13.74 -17.64 4.94
CA LEU A 158 -13.77 -16.41 5.74
C LEU A 158 -12.56 -16.29 6.67
N PHE A 159 -12.09 -17.41 7.24
CA PHE A 159 -10.88 -17.40 8.04
C PHE A 159 -9.63 -17.05 7.22
N LEU A 160 -9.53 -17.54 5.97
CA LEU A 160 -8.47 -17.14 5.05
C LEU A 160 -8.52 -15.65 4.71
N GLY A 161 -9.72 -15.09 4.51
CA GLY A 161 -9.89 -13.65 4.30
C GLY A 161 -9.51 -12.83 5.54
N PHE A 162 -9.76 -13.35 6.75
CA PHE A 162 -9.29 -12.71 7.99
C PHE A 162 -7.76 -12.75 8.08
N LEU A 163 -7.13 -13.90 7.82
CA LEU A 163 -5.67 -14.03 7.83
C LEU A 163 -4.99 -13.14 6.80
N LEU A 164 -5.57 -13.04 5.60
CA LEU A 164 -5.11 -12.13 4.55
C LEU A 164 -5.03 -10.69 5.09
N ASN A 165 -6.09 -10.21 5.73
CA ASN A 165 -6.13 -8.87 6.32
C ASN A 165 -5.14 -8.71 7.50
N LEU A 166 -4.99 -9.74 8.34
CA LEU A 166 -4.03 -9.73 9.44
C LEU A 166 -2.58 -9.60 8.95
N PHE A 167 -2.20 -10.37 7.94
CA PHE A 167 -0.85 -10.31 7.36
C PHE A 167 -0.61 -9.01 6.61
N ALA A 168 -1.59 -8.54 5.85
CA ALA A 168 -1.60 -7.22 5.20
C ALA A 168 -1.31 -6.08 6.19
N ILE A 169 -2.01 -6.06 7.34
CA ILE A 169 -1.76 -5.08 8.41
C ILE A 169 -0.33 -5.21 8.95
N GLY A 170 0.17 -6.43 9.16
CA GLY A 170 1.57 -6.66 9.57
C GLY A 170 2.59 -6.09 8.57
N ILE A 171 2.36 -6.30 7.27
CA ILE A 171 3.18 -5.80 6.16
C ILE A 171 3.13 -4.28 6.05
N MET A 172 2.08 -3.64 6.55
CA MET A 172 2.04 -2.19 6.70
C MET A 172 2.85 -1.72 7.90
N ILE A 173 2.66 -2.36 9.05
CA ILE A 173 3.21 -1.96 10.35
C ILE A 173 4.74 -2.05 10.37
N VAL A 174 5.31 -3.12 9.82
CA VAL A 174 6.75 -3.37 9.87
C VAL A 174 7.54 -2.34 9.06
N PRO A 175 7.30 -2.10 7.76
CA PRO A 175 8.01 -1.07 6.98
C PRO A 175 7.73 0.35 7.44
N ASN A 176 6.56 0.60 8.04
CA ASN A 176 6.31 1.90 8.68
C ASN A 176 7.35 2.18 9.76
N SER A 177 7.80 1.17 10.52
CA SER A 177 8.85 1.37 11.52
C SER A 177 10.15 1.91 10.90
N TRP A 178 10.54 1.39 9.74
CA TRP A 178 11.75 1.80 9.03
C TRP A 178 11.62 3.21 8.48
N ALA A 179 10.45 3.55 7.93
CA ALA A 179 10.17 4.87 7.38
C ALA A 179 10.07 5.93 8.50
N THR A 180 9.36 5.63 9.59
CA THR A 180 9.16 6.57 10.69
C THR A 180 10.40 6.75 11.55
N PHE A 181 11.27 5.75 11.63
CA PHE A 181 12.58 5.87 12.27
C PHE A 181 13.49 6.85 11.50
N GLN A 182 13.43 6.87 10.16
CA GLN A 182 14.17 7.85 9.36
C GLN A 182 13.69 9.29 9.60
N ALA A 183 12.39 9.47 9.87
CA ALA A 183 11.80 10.77 10.15
C ALA A 183 11.97 11.22 11.62
N SER A 184 11.96 10.27 12.55
CA SER A 184 12.04 10.51 14.00
C SER A 184 12.95 9.46 14.67
N PRO A 185 14.28 9.55 14.47
CA PRO A 185 15.21 8.58 15.02
C PRO A 185 15.25 8.67 16.54
N VAL A 186 15.44 7.51 17.18
CA VAL A 186 15.61 7.38 18.63
C VAL A 186 17.01 6.87 18.96
N VAL A 187 17.48 7.19 20.17
CA VAL A 187 18.74 6.64 20.68
C VAL A 187 18.51 5.18 21.03
N VAL A 188 19.28 4.30 20.39
CA VAL A 188 19.22 2.85 20.61
C VAL A 188 20.44 2.45 21.42
N ALA A 189 20.21 1.86 22.60
CA ALA A 189 21.28 1.31 23.42
C ALA A 189 21.82 0.01 22.80
N ASP A 190 23.03 -0.38 23.19
CA ASP A 190 23.59 -1.67 22.81
C ASP A 190 22.75 -2.82 23.37
N GLY A 191 22.61 -3.86 22.58
CA GLY A 191 21.78 -5.02 22.91
C GLY A 191 21.78 -6.04 21.78
N THR A 192 20.98 -7.09 21.94
CA THR A 192 20.73 -8.07 20.88
C THR A 192 20.07 -7.40 19.66
N ALA A 193 20.18 -8.03 18.49
CA ALA A 193 19.54 -7.51 17.27
C ALA A 193 18.03 -7.28 17.44
N TRP A 194 17.34 -8.13 18.22
CA TRP A 194 15.91 -7.99 18.51
C TRP A 194 15.61 -6.79 19.40
N GLU A 195 16.39 -6.58 20.45
CA GLU A 195 16.23 -5.42 21.35
C GLU A 195 16.47 -4.11 20.60
N ARG A 196 17.53 -4.06 19.78
CA ARG A 196 17.85 -2.89 18.95
C ARG A 196 16.74 -2.57 17.95
N ALA A 197 16.27 -3.58 17.20
CA ALA A 197 15.19 -3.41 16.24
C ALA A 197 13.88 -2.98 16.90
N TRP A 198 13.55 -3.57 18.05
CA TRP A 198 12.36 -3.21 18.82
C TRP A 198 12.43 -1.77 19.35
N ALA A 199 13.57 -1.38 19.93
CA ALA A 199 13.79 -0.01 20.41
C ALA A 199 13.71 1.01 19.26
N ALA A 200 14.32 0.73 18.12
CA ALA A 200 14.27 1.60 16.94
C ALA A 200 12.85 1.73 16.35
N MET A 201 12.06 0.66 16.42
CA MET A 201 10.67 0.65 15.96
C MET A 201 9.73 1.49 16.83
N GLN A 202 9.97 1.56 18.14
CA GLN A 202 9.18 2.34 19.10
C GLN A 202 9.49 3.86 19.03
N ASN A 203 9.61 4.39 17.81
CA ASN A 203 9.78 5.82 17.58
C ASN A 203 8.45 6.59 17.70
N PRO A 204 8.48 7.90 18.02
CA PRO A 204 7.27 8.67 18.35
C PRO A 204 6.20 8.70 17.25
N THR A 205 6.59 8.53 15.98
CA THR A 205 5.67 8.64 14.85
C THR A 205 5.17 7.29 14.32
N TRP A 206 5.67 6.16 14.82
CA TRP A 206 5.32 4.83 14.31
C TRP A 206 3.82 4.51 14.45
N TRP A 207 3.28 4.56 15.67
CA TRP A 207 1.85 4.30 15.90
C TRP A 207 0.91 5.32 15.25
N PRO A 208 1.16 6.64 15.34
CA PRO A 208 0.36 7.63 14.61
C PRO A 208 0.30 7.35 13.10
N VAL A 209 1.43 7.01 12.47
CA VAL A 209 1.48 6.68 11.04
C VAL A 209 0.77 5.38 10.74
N ASN A 210 0.87 4.35 11.59
CA ASN A 210 0.13 3.09 11.40
C ASN A 210 -1.39 3.31 11.41
N ILE A 211 -1.89 4.10 12.37
CA ILE A 211 -3.32 4.44 12.47
C ILE A 211 -3.76 5.25 11.26
N HIS A 212 -3.01 6.31 10.92
CA HIS A 212 -3.30 7.15 9.77
C HIS A 212 -3.33 6.33 8.48
N ARG A 213 -2.33 5.47 8.24
CA ARG A 213 -2.26 4.64 7.04
C ARG A 213 -3.37 3.60 7.00
N LEU A 214 -3.75 2.99 8.13
CA LEU A 214 -4.87 2.04 8.16
C LEU A 214 -6.16 2.71 7.69
N ILE A 215 -6.49 3.85 8.28
CA ILE A 215 -7.70 4.62 7.94
C ILE A 215 -7.63 5.11 6.50
N ALA A 216 -6.51 5.73 6.10
CA ALA A 216 -6.33 6.26 4.75
C ALA A 216 -6.44 5.17 3.67
N ASN A 217 -5.94 3.96 3.93
CA ASN A 217 -6.04 2.84 2.98
C ASN A 217 -7.50 2.36 2.84
N VAL A 218 -8.28 2.32 3.93
CA VAL A 218 -9.71 1.99 3.87
C VAL A 218 -10.48 3.06 3.08
N VAL A 219 -10.20 4.35 3.32
CA VAL A 219 -10.78 5.47 2.58
C VAL A 219 -10.45 5.39 1.09
N LEU A 220 -9.17 5.17 0.75
CA LEU A 220 -8.71 5.01 -0.62
C LEU A 220 -9.40 3.82 -1.30
N GLY A 221 -9.52 2.69 -0.60
CA GLY A 221 -10.26 1.52 -1.07
C GLY A 221 -11.71 1.86 -1.40
N GLY A 222 -12.43 2.50 -0.48
CA GLY A 222 -13.83 2.91 -0.67
C GLY A 222 -14.03 3.82 -1.89
N PHE A 223 -13.18 4.84 -2.05
CA PHE A 223 -13.27 5.75 -3.20
C PHE A 223 -12.88 5.09 -4.53
N ILE A 224 -11.90 4.17 -4.54
CA ILE A 224 -11.58 3.42 -5.76
C ILE A 224 -12.73 2.50 -6.15
N VAL A 225 -13.38 1.85 -5.17
CA VAL A 225 -14.61 1.09 -5.41
C VAL A 225 -15.69 1.98 -6.01
N GLY A 226 -15.93 3.16 -5.42
CA GLY A 226 -16.90 4.12 -5.93
C GLY A 226 -16.59 4.58 -7.36
N ALA A 227 -15.33 4.89 -7.65
CA ALA A 227 -14.88 5.29 -8.98
C ALA A 227 -15.04 4.17 -10.02
N TYR A 228 -14.66 2.93 -9.66
CA TYR A 228 -14.86 1.75 -10.51
C TYR A 228 -16.35 1.54 -10.80
N ALA A 229 -17.19 1.59 -9.77
CA ALA A 229 -18.63 1.45 -9.89
C ALA A 229 -19.22 2.53 -10.80
N GLY A 230 -18.81 3.79 -10.67
CA GLY A 230 -19.24 4.88 -11.54
C GLY A 230 -18.90 4.64 -13.02
N VAL A 231 -17.66 4.23 -13.32
CA VAL A 231 -17.26 3.90 -14.70
C VAL A 231 -18.08 2.73 -15.24
N ARG A 232 -18.26 1.68 -14.45
CA ARG A 232 -19.02 0.50 -14.86
C ARG A 232 -20.51 0.79 -15.03
N TYR A 233 -21.08 1.67 -14.21
CA TYR A 233 -22.45 2.14 -14.34
C TYR A 233 -22.68 2.85 -15.69
N LEU A 234 -21.74 3.71 -16.11
CA LEU A 234 -21.84 4.41 -17.40
C LEU A 234 -21.69 3.46 -18.60
N LEU A 235 -20.90 2.40 -18.44
CA LEU A 235 -20.69 1.37 -19.47
C LEU A 235 -21.77 0.28 -19.47
N ALA A 236 -22.61 0.22 -18.43
CA ALA A 236 -23.63 -0.81 -18.29
C ALA A 236 -24.74 -0.65 -19.33
N VAL A 237 -25.03 -1.76 -20.01
CA VAL A 237 -26.03 -1.84 -21.08
C VAL A 237 -27.39 -2.23 -20.51
N SER A 238 -27.42 -3.15 -19.55
CA SER A 238 -28.66 -3.60 -18.93
C SER A 238 -29.02 -2.76 -17.70
N ARG A 239 -30.32 -2.74 -17.38
CA ARG A 239 -30.82 -2.09 -16.16
C ARG A 239 -30.30 -2.77 -14.89
N GLU A 240 -30.21 -4.10 -14.90
CA GLU A 240 -29.70 -4.88 -13.77
C GLU A 240 -28.24 -4.57 -13.46
N GLU A 241 -27.39 -4.45 -14.48
CA GLU A 241 -25.99 -4.05 -14.29
C GLU A 241 -25.89 -2.64 -13.70
N ARG A 242 -26.72 -1.70 -14.18
CA ARG A 242 -26.77 -0.34 -13.62
C ARG A 242 -27.17 -0.34 -12.16
N GLU A 243 -28.21 -1.09 -11.77
CA GLU A 243 -28.64 -1.18 -10.39
C GLU A 243 -27.56 -1.79 -9.47
N HIS A 244 -26.81 -2.80 -9.96
CA HIS A 244 -25.65 -3.36 -9.23
C HIS A 244 -24.55 -2.34 -9.01
N TYR A 245 -24.13 -1.62 -10.06
CA TYR A 245 -23.04 -0.64 -9.96
C TYR A 245 -23.46 0.63 -9.22
N ASP A 246 -24.74 1.04 -9.28
CA ASP A 246 -25.26 2.14 -8.47
C ASP A 246 -25.16 1.81 -6.97
N TRP A 247 -25.61 0.61 -6.59
CA TRP A 247 -25.50 0.13 -5.22
C TRP A 247 -24.03 -0.05 -4.78
N MET A 248 -23.17 -0.62 -5.63
CA MET A 248 -21.73 -0.73 -5.36
C MET A 248 -21.12 0.66 -5.14
N GLY A 249 -21.48 1.64 -5.96
CA GLY A 249 -21.03 3.03 -5.85
C GLY A 249 -21.49 3.67 -4.54
N TYR A 250 -22.74 3.45 -4.13
CA TYR A 250 -23.25 3.91 -2.84
C TYR A 250 -22.44 3.34 -1.67
N VAL A 251 -22.19 2.02 -1.65
CA VAL A 251 -21.43 1.38 -0.58
C VAL A 251 -19.98 1.87 -0.55
N GLY A 252 -19.31 1.97 -1.71
CA GLY A 252 -17.94 2.47 -1.80
C GLY A 252 -17.81 3.90 -1.30
N ASN A 253 -18.70 4.80 -1.73
CA ASN A 253 -18.73 6.18 -1.26
C ASN A 253 -19.07 6.29 0.23
N PHE A 254 -20.00 5.49 0.74
CA PHE A 254 -20.33 5.47 2.17
C PHE A 254 -19.09 5.14 3.01
N ILE A 255 -18.33 4.11 2.62
CA ILE A 255 -17.09 3.73 3.32
C ILE A 255 -16.03 4.81 3.19
N GLY A 256 -15.84 5.36 1.98
CA GLY A 256 -14.88 6.44 1.72
C GLY A 256 -15.16 7.68 2.57
N VAL A 257 -16.44 8.09 2.67
CA VAL A 257 -16.87 9.26 3.45
C VAL A 257 -16.83 8.99 4.95
N PHE A 258 -17.25 7.81 5.41
CA PHE A 258 -17.23 7.47 6.84
C PHE A 258 -15.81 7.36 7.41
N GLY A 259 -14.83 6.98 6.59
CA GLY A 259 -13.43 6.87 7.01
C GLY A 259 -12.65 8.19 7.02
N MET A 260 -13.20 9.29 6.49
CA MET A 260 -12.57 10.63 6.53
C MET A 260 -12.85 11.36 7.84
#